data_AF-A0A2G2YFK2-F1
#
_entry.id   AF-A0A2G2YFK2-F1
#
_cell.length_a   1.000
_cell.length_b   1.000
_cell.length_c   1.000
_cell.angle_alpha   90.00
_cell.angle_beta   90.00
_cell.angle_gamma   90.00
#
_symmetry.space_group_name_H-M   'P 1'
#
loop_
_entity.id
_entity.type
_entity.pdbx_description
1 polymer ?
#
loop_
_entity_poly.entity_id
_entity_poly.type
_entity_poly.pdbx_seq_one_letter_code
_entity_poly.pdbx_strand_id
1 'polypeptide(L)'
;MLKFNTTIDIILQNANALAKGASEIHPWHLHGNDFWVLGYGEGKYSEKDVKKFNLKNPPLRNTTLIFPYGWTALRFVTDNPGVWAFHCHIEPHLHMGMRVIFAEGVPLVKKIPKEALSCGLTGKMLMASKHD
;
A
#
# COMPACT_ATOMS: atom_id res chain seq x y z
N MET A 1 11.83 3.03 5.08
CA MET A 1 11.97 1.92 4.11
C MET A 1 11.65 0.64 4.83
N LEU A 2 10.90 -0.26 4.19
CA LEU A 2 10.66 -1.60 4.69
C LEU A 2 11.94 -2.43 4.53
N LYS A 3 12.16 -3.37 5.45
CA LYS A 3 13.26 -4.34 5.32
C LYS A 3 12.97 -5.22 4.11
N PHE A 4 13.97 -5.51 3.28
CA PHE A 4 13.80 -6.37 2.11
C PHE A 4 13.68 -7.84 2.54
N ASN A 5 12.90 -8.62 1.79
CA ASN A 5 12.63 -10.04 2.01
C ASN A 5 12.07 -10.34 3.41
N THR A 6 11.04 -9.59 3.81
CA THR A 6 10.34 -9.78 5.09
C THR A 6 8.84 -9.86 4.88
N THR A 7 8.19 -10.68 5.70
CA THR A 7 6.72 -10.75 5.75
C THR A 7 6.17 -9.55 6.52
N ILE A 8 5.23 -8.84 5.91
CA ILE A 8 4.56 -7.68 6.49
C ILE A 8 3.06 -7.97 6.58
N ASP A 9 2.51 -7.73 7.76
CA ASP A 9 1.06 -7.68 7.98
C ASP A 9 0.60 -6.22 8.03
N ILE A 10 -0.51 -5.94 7.37
CA ILE A 10 -1.20 -4.66 7.42
C ILE A 10 -2.62 -4.89 7.90
N ILE A 11 -3.04 -4.11 8.89
CA ILE A 11 -4.44 -3.99 9.29
C ILE A 11 -4.95 -2.65 8.79
N LEU A 12 -5.81 -2.67 7.78
CA LEU A 12 -6.56 -1.49 7.40
C LEU A 12 -7.77 -1.34 8.31
N GLN A 13 -7.88 -0.21 9.00
CA GLN A 13 -9.00 0.11 9.89
C GLN A 13 -9.85 1.21 9.26
N ASN A 14 -11.13 0.94 9.09
CA ASN A 14 -12.11 1.94 8.69
C ASN A 14 -12.66 2.70 9.91
N ALA A 15 -13.19 3.90 9.69
CA ALA A 15 -13.67 4.80 10.73
C ALA A 15 -14.88 5.62 10.25
N ASN A 16 -15.39 6.49 11.12
CA ASN A 16 -16.38 7.49 10.74
C ASN A 16 -15.74 8.51 9.77
N ALA A 17 -16.45 8.84 8.70
CA ALA A 17 -16.09 9.89 7.75
C ALA A 17 -16.35 11.28 8.36
N LEU A 18 -16.36 12.34 7.53
CA LEU A 18 -16.67 13.70 7.99
C LEU A 18 -18.13 13.84 8.44
N ALA A 19 -19.06 13.16 7.76
CA ALA A 19 -20.45 13.11 8.17
C ALA A 19 -20.63 12.18 9.37
N LYS A 20 -21.40 12.63 10.37
CA LYS A 20 -21.68 11.83 11.57
C LYS A 20 -22.47 10.57 11.21
N GLY A 21 -21.98 9.41 11.65
CA GLY A 21 -22.63 8.13 11.37
C GLY A 21 -22.38 7.59 9.96
N ALA A 22 -21.54 8.23 9.15
CA ALA A 22 -21.16 7.75 7.84
C ALA A 22 -19.82 7.00 7.88
N SER A 23 -19.74 5.84 7.23
CA SER A 23 -18.51 5.12 6.93
C SER A 23 -18.70 4.42 5.59
N GLU A 24 -17.73 4.54 4.70
CA GLU A 24 -17.83 4.09 3.29
C GLU A 24 -17.00 2.84 3.05
N ILE A 25 -17.21 2.19 1.90
CA ILE A 25 -16.31 1.13 1.44
C ILE A 25 -15.12 1.76 0.72
N HIS A 26 -13.91 1.33 1.06
CA HIS A 26 -12.71 1.77 0.35
C HIS A 26 -11.94 0.57 -0.25
N PRO A 27 -11.79 0.48 -1.59
CA PRO A 27 -10.94 -0.50 -2.22
C PRO A 27 -9.47 -0.08 -2.10
N TRP A 28 -8.65 -0.84 -1.41
CA TRP A 28 -7.21 -0.59 -1.28
C TRP A 28 -6.42 -1.47 -2.24
N HIS A 29 -5.59 -0.84 -3.07
CA HIS A 29 -4.77 -1.46 -4.09
C HIS A 29 -3.28 -1.28 -3.79
N LEU A 30 -2.50 -2.37 -3.87
CA LEU A 30 -1.04 -2.37 -3.71
C LEU A 30 -0.37 -2.57 -5.07
N HIS A 31 0.56 -1.68 -5.40
CA HIS A 31 1.40 -1.81 -6.58
C HIS A 31 2.56 -2.79 -6.34
N GLY A 32 3.06 -3.42 -7.41
CA GLY A 32 4.27 -4.24 -7.39
C GLY A 32 4.16 -5.56 -6.62
N ASN A 33 3.04 -5.84 -5.97
CA ASN A 33 2.84 -7.02 -5.14
C ASN A 33 1.39 -7.48 -5.21
N ASP A 34 1.18 -8.80 -5.16
CA ASP A 34 -0.07 -9.35 -4.64
C ASP A 34 0.07 -9.60 -3.13
N PHE A 35 -1.05 -9.70 -2.43
CA PHE A 35 -1.13 -9.98 -1.01
C PHE A 35 -2.19 -11.03 -0.69
N TRP A 36 -1.98 -11.78 0.38
CA TRP A 36 -3.01 -12.65 0.94
C TRP A 36 -3.96 -11.84 1.80
N VAL A 37 -5.25 -11.96 1.53
CA VAL A 37 -6.28 -11.41 2.42
C VAL A 37 -6.49 -12.42 3.56
N LEU A 38 -6.02 -12.06 4.75
CA LEU A 38 -6.09 -12.94 5.91
C LEU A 38 -7.47 -12.94 6.54
N GLY A 39 -8.18 -11.83 6.55
CA GLY A 39 -9.52 -11.77 7.12
C GLY A 39 -10.07 -10.37 7.25
N TYR A 40 -11.30 -10.32 7.75
CA TYR A 40 -12.09 -9.11 7.95
C TYR A 40 -12.79 -9.18 9.31
N GLY A 41 -13.19 -8.03 9.84
CA GLY A 41 -14.05 -7.98 11.00
C GLY A 41 -14.70 -6.63 11.18
N GLU A 42 -15.71 -6.61 12.03
CA GLU A 42 -16.41 -5.38 12.43
C GLU A 42 -15.71 -4.71 13.62
N GLY A 43 -15.93 -3.41 13.76
CA GLY A 43 -15.39 -2.60 14.83
C GLY A 43 -13.89 -2.34 14.70
N LYS A 44 -13.28 -2.01 15.85
CA LYS A 44 -11.85 -1.76 15.94
C LYS A 44 -11.10 -3.10 16.07
N TYR A 45 -10.07 -3.29 15.24
CA TYR A 45 -9.18 -4.44 15.35
C TYR A 45 -8.56 -4.55 16.75
N SER A 46 -8.46 -5.78 17.23
CA SER A 46 -7.74 -6.15 18.45
C SER A 46 -6.86 -7.39 18.22
N GLU A 47 -5.85 -7.62 19.06
CA GLU A 47 -5.01 -8.82 18.96
C GLU A 47 -5.81 -10.14 19.09
N LYS A 48 -6.98 -10.10 19.73
CA LYS A 48 -7.89 -11.25 19.83
C LYS A 48 -8.46 -11.67 18.47
N ASP A 49 -8.43 -10.79 17.48
CA ASP A 49 -8.93 -11.04 16.13
C ASP A 49 -7.95 -11.84 15.27
N VAL A 50 -6.70 -12.03 15.69
CA VAL A 50 -5.71 -12.88 14.99
C VAL A 50 -6.26 -14.29 14.75
N LYS A 51 -7.11 -14.80 15.66
CA LYS A 51 -7.79 -16.10 15.48
C LYS A 51 -8.76 -16.16 14.30
N LYS A 52 -9.19 -15.01 13.77
CA LYS A 52 -10.06 -14.91 12.58
C LYS A 52 -9.26 -14.97 11.27
N PHE A 53 -7.92 -14.99 11.33
CA PHE A 53 -7.10 -15.02 10.13
C PHE A 53 -7.18 -16.41 9.47
N ASN A 54 -7.55 -16.44 8.20
CA ASN A 54 -7.45 -17.62 7.36
C ASN A 54 -5.99 -17.80 6.92
N LEU A 55 -5.23 -18.59 7.69
CA LEU A 55 -3.86 -18.95 7.36
C LEU A 55 -3.74 -20.24 6.53
N LYS A 56 -4.87 -20.87 6.20
CA LYS A 56 -4.90 -22.16 5.48
C LYS A 56 -5.10 -21.98 3.98
N ASN A 57 -6.03 -21.13 3.57
CA ASN A 57 -6.34 -20.88 2.17
C ASN A 57 -6.81 -19.44 1.93
N PRO A 58 -6.01 -18.41 2.27
CA PRO A 58 -6.36 -17.03 1.98
C PRO A 58 -6.25 -16.75 0.47
N PRO A 59 -7.16 -15.97 -0.13
CA PRO A 59 -7.06 -15.60 -1.52
C PRO A 59 -5.91 -14.61 -1.74
N LEU A 60 -5.20 -14.78 -2.86
CA LEU A 60 -4.16 -13.87 -3.33
C LEU A 60 -4.80 -12.78 -4.21
N ARG A 61 -4.60 -11.50 -3.90
CA ARG A 61 -5.18 -10.34 -4.61
C ARG A 61 -4.21 -9.16 -4.61
N ASN A 62 -4.40 -8.23 -5.55
CA ASN A 62 -3.78 -6.89 -5.50
C ASN A 62 -4.71 -5.80 -4.95
N THR A 63 -6.01 -6.11 -4.78
CA THR A 63 -7.02 -5.17 -4.28
C THR A 63 -7.95 -5.85 -3.29
N THR A 64 -8.24 -5.19 -2.16
CA THR A 64 -9.24 -5.63 -1.16
C THR A 64 -10.10 -4.46 -0.72
N LEU A 65 -11.28 -4.75 -0.16
CA LEU A 65 -12.16 -3.74 0.39
C LEU A 65 -11.94 -3.62 1.90
N ILE A 66 -12.11 -2.42 2.44
CA ILE A 66 -12.43 -2.23 3.86
C ILE A 66 -13.89 -1.79 3.96
N PHE A 67 -14.68 -2.54 4.72
CA PHE A 67 -16.11 -2.28 4.89
C PHE A 67 -16.38 -1.22 5.97
N PRO A 68 -17.59 -0.60 6.00
CA PRO A 68 -17.94 0.42 6.98
C PRO A 68 -17.68 -0.04 8.41
N TYR A 69 -17.01 0.81 9.20
CA TYR A 69 -16.67 0.55 10.61
C TYR A 69 -15.92 -0.76 10.89
N GLY A 70 -15.29 -1.37 9.89
CA GLY A 70 -14.59 -2.64 10.04
C GLY A 70 -13.08 -2.53 9.85
N TRP A 71 -12.43 -3.69 9.83
CA TRP A 71 -11.03 -3.84 9.50
C TRP A 71 -10.80 -4.94 8.46
N THR A 72 -9.65 -4.89 7.79
CA THR A 72 -9.19 -5.90 6.85
C THR A 72 -7.71 -6.17 7.07
N ALA A 73 -7.36 -7.43 7.27
CA ALA A 73 -5.99 -7.88 7.47
C ALA A 73 -5.43 -8.46 6.16
N LEU A 74 -4.24 -8.03 5.78
CA LEU A 74 -3.53 -8.48 4.60
C LEU A 74 -2.04 -8.73 4.88
N ARG A 75 -1.46 -9.69 4.17
CA ARG A 75 -0.06 -10.11 4.29
C ARG A 75 0.62 -10.11 2.94
N PHE A 76 1.82 -9.56 2.87
CA PHE A 76 2.69 -9.66 1.69
C PHE A 76 4.16 -9.83 2.10
N VAL A 77 5.02 -10.11 1.14
CA VAL A 77 6.47 -10.21 1.33
C VAL A 77 7.12 -9.07 0.58
N THR A 78 8.11 -8.42 1.19
CA THR A 78 8.82 -7.28 0.64
C THR A 78 9.96 -7.71 -0.30
N ASP A 79 9.64 -8.44 -1.37
CA ASP A 79 10.61 -9.10 -2.25
C ASP A 79 10.77 -8.44 -3.64
N ASN A 80 10.15 -7.27 -3.86
CA ASN A 80 10.22 -6.55 -5.13
C ASN A 80 10.92 -5.18 -5.00
N PRO A 81 12.22 -5.06 -5.35
CA PRO A 81 12.96 -3.80 -5.23
C PRO A 81 12.27 -2.63 -5.94
N GLY A 82 11.89 -1.59 -5.19
CA GLY A 82 11.19 -0.46 -5.75
C GLY A 82 10.52 0.45 -4.73
N VAL A 83 9.68 1.34 -5.25
CA VAL A 83 8.84 2.25 -4.50
C VAL A 83 7.41 2.08 -5.02
N TRP A 84 6.53 1.56 -4.17
CA TRP A 84 5.21 1.06 -4.54
C TRP A 84 4.13 1.83 -3.80
N ALA A 85 3.11 2.28 -4.54
CA ALA A 85 1.94 2.92 -3.95
C ALA A 85 1.00 1.88 -3.35
N PHE A 86 0.45 2.20 -2.17
CA PHE A 86 -0.67 1.48 -1.57
C PHE A 86 -1.76 2.49 -1.27
N HIS A 87 -2.88 2.42 -1.98
CA HIS A 87 -3.84 3.52 -1.98
C HIS A 87 -5.28 3.07 -2.18
N CYS A 88 -6.21 3.96 -1.79
CA CYS A 88 -7.60 3.81 -2.17
C CYS A 88 -7.73 3.93 -3.70
N HIS A 89 -8.45 3.00 -4.32
CA HIS A 89 -8.68 2.91 -5.77
C HIS A 89 -9.95 3.66 -6.20
N ILE A 90 -10.46 4.55 -5.33
CA ILE A 90 -11.46 5.56 -5.68
C ILE A 90 -10.70 6.84 -6.01
N GLU A 91 -10.71 7.25 -7.28
CA GLU A 91 -9.88 8.34 -7.80
C GLU A 91 -10.04 9.65 -7.01
N PRO A 92 -11.26 10.13 -6.66
CA PRO A 92 -11.41 11.30 -5.79
C PRO A 92 -10.70 11.16 -4.44
N HIS A 93 -10.69 9.97 -3.83
CA HIS A 93 -10.05 9.75 -2.53
C HIS A 93 -8.53 9.72 -2.66
N LEU A 94 -8.01 9.14 -3.74
CA LEU A 94 -6.59 9.20 -4.09
C LEU A 94 -6.14 10.65 -4.28
N HIS A 95 -6.92 11.45 -5.02
CA HIS A 95 -6.67 12.88 -5.22
C HIS A 95 -6.65 13.66 -3.89
N MET A 96 -7.57 13.34 -2.98
CA MET A 96 -7.60 13.92 -1.63
C MET A 96 -6.50 13.39 -0.68
N GLY A 97 -5.66 12.45 -1.14
CA GLY A 97 -4.47 12.01 -0.43
C GLY A 97 -4.60 10.68 0.32
N MET A 98 -5.65 9.88 0.09
CA MET A 98 -5.86 8.58 0.73
C MET A 98 -4.91 7.49 0.17
N ARG A 99 -3.61 7.64 0.47
CA ARG A 99 -2.52 6.77 0.02
C ARG A 99 -1.36 6.73 1.01
N VAL A 100 -0.57 5.66 0.92
CA VAL A 100 0.77 5.57 1.50
C VAL A 100 1.74 5.03 0.44
N ILE A 101 3.05 5.22 0.67
CA ILE A 101 4.11 4.74 -0.23
C ILE A 101 5.01 3.79 0.55
N PHE A 102 5.22 2.59 0.01
CA PHE A 102 6.20 1.62 0.52
C PHE A 102 7.44 1.64 -0.35
N ALA A 103 8.61 1.54 0.29
CA ALA A 103 9.89 1.47 -0.39
C ALA A 103 10.69 0.33 0.21
N GLU A 104 11.13 -0.60 -0.63
CA GLU A 104 11.81 -1.84 -0.25
C GLU A 104 12.93 -2.13 -1.24
N GLY A 105 14.06 -2.63 -0.74
CA GLY A 105 15.19 -3.02 -1.60
C GLY A 105 15.69 -1.92 -2.56
N VAL A 106 15.46 -0.62 -2.28
CA VAL A 106 15.77 0.48 -3.22
C VAL A 106 17.21 0.43 -3.76
N PRO A 107 18.25 0.11 -2.97
CA PRO A 107 19.61 -0.05 -3.49
C PRO A 107 19.80 -1.17 -4.52
N LEU A 108 18.85 -2.11 -4.63
CA LEU A 108 18.85 -3.21 -5.59
C LEU A 108 18.17 -2.84 -6.92
N VAL A 109 17.56 -1.65 -7.02
CA VAL A 109 16.97 -1.16 -8.26
C VAL A 109 18.07 -0.93 -9.29
N LYS A 110 17.85 -1.43 -10.51
CA LYS A 110 18.80 -1.33 -11.63
C LYS A 110 18.76 0.06 -12.27
N LYS A 111 19.30 0.20 -13.47
CA LYS A 111 19.33 1.45 -14.24
C LYS A 111 17.90 1.99 -14.46
N ILE A 112 17.65 3.19 -13.96
CA ILE A 112 16.39 3.93 -14.18
C ILE A 112 16.50 4.68 -15.52
N PRO A 113 15.48 4.62 -16.40
CA PRO A 113 15.44 5.42 -17.63
C PRO A 113 15.63 6.92 -17.37
N LYS A 114 16.34 7.63 -18.24
CA LYS A 114 16.66 9.06 -18.03
C LYS A 114 15.41 9.94 -18.00
N GLU A 115 14.42 9.56 -18.79
CA GLU A 115 13.14 10.23 -18.91
C GLU A 115 12.38 10.20 -17.57
N ALA A 116 12.55 9.15 -16.77
CA ALA A 116 11.97 9.04 -15.43
C ALA A 116 12.75 9.84 -14.36
N LEU A 117 13.96 10.31 -14.66
CA LEU A 117 14.81 11.08 -13.75
C LEU A 117 14.87 12.58 -14.09
N SER A 118 14.20 13.02 -15.16
CA SER A 118 14.41 14.33 -15.78
C SER A 118 13.69 15.51 -15.11
N CYS A 119 12.91 15.27 -14.04
CA CYS A 119 12.12 16.29 -13.37
C CYS A 119 12.58 16.55 -11.92
N GLY A 120 12.08 17.63 -11.32
CA GLY A 120 12.35 17.96 -9.92
C GLY A 120 13.82 18.03 -9.56
N LEU A 121 14.17 17.51 -8.38
CA LEU A 121 15.55 17.53 -7.90
C LEU A 121 16.47 16.58 -8.70
N THR A 122 15.97 15.41 -9.12
CA THR A 122 16.76 14.48 -9.94
C THR A 122 17.13 15.09 -11.28
N GLY A 123 16.21 15.82 -11.93
CA GLY A 123 16.50 16.55 -13.16
C GLY A 123 17.58 17.61 -12.95
N LYS A 124 17.46 18.41 -11.88
CA LYS A 124 18.46 19.43 -11.53
C LYS A 124 19.84 18.83 -11.25
N MET A 125 19.91 17.70 -10.54
CA MET A 125 21.19 17.11 -10.11
C MET A 125 21.85 16.24 -11.19
N LEU A 126 21.07 15.50 -11.98
CA LEU A 126 21.57 14.45 -12.85
C LEU A 126 21.54 14.82 -14.34
N MET A 127 20.77 15.84 -14.73
CA MET A 127 20.62 16.24 -16.14
C MET A 127 21.24 17.62 -16.45
N ALA A 128 21.54 18.45 -15.45
CA ALA A 128 22.02 19.82 -15.65
C ALA A 128 23.52 19.96 -16.03
N SER A 129 24.27 18.87 -16.24
CA SER A 129 25.73 18.91 -16.44
C SER A 129 26.19 18.49 -17.85
N LYS A 130 25.52 18.96 -18.92
CA LYS A 130 25.94 18.72 -20.31
C LYS A 130 26.07 19.98 -21.17
N HIS A 131 26.47 21.08 -20.55
CA HIS A 131 26.89 22.29 -21.27
C HIS A 131 28.26 22.72 -20.75
N ASP A 132 29.31 22.08 -21.27
CA ASP A 132 30.68 22.61 -21.42
C ASP A 132 31.22 22.04 -22.75
#